data_AF-A0AAN9UZE0-F1
#
_entry.id   AF-A0AAN9UZE0-F1
#
_cell.length_a   1.000
_cell.length_b   1.000
_cell.length_c   1.000
_cell.angle_alpha   90.00
_cell.angle_beta   90.00
_cell.angle_gamma   90.00
#
_symmetry.space_group_name_H-M   'P 1'
#
loop_
_entity.id
_entity.type
_entity.pdbx_description
1 polymer ?
#
loop_
_entity_poly.entity_id
_entity_poly.type
_entity_poly.pdbx_seq_one_letter_code
_entity_poly.pdbx_strand_id
1 'polypeptide(L)'
;MIRPRLRIPRAGSLLRRRPAIQAPLQFHPYHTVPVLQQFRNVEEGVPGLLSPEGFQMAWTEYIEFVLNKLNNLTAQTEFEEKEVHQIVKETARQPSQAPTFNYASMAYNHNFFFENLARLQPAEEGRPVEEVGLLPVAMPAKIKNDIELKFGSVETLRREMIATADAMFGPGYVWLVKPVRSSAFRILPTYLAGTPFTAGHWRRQGLDMNVHGFGAAPQGYSVDDSALQYVNRQQVGAGNSDVGRFDNRANAPGATEVIPLLCVSTWQHVYLRDWGVAGKRQYLEAWWDCIDWNKVDSLSHQNVSFK
;
A
#
# COMPACT_ATOMS: atom_id res chain seq x y z
N MET A 1 83.20 17.04 -25.81
CA MET A 1 82.24 16.35 -26.70
C MET A 1 81.40 15.40 -25.85
N ILE A 2 80.23 15.83 -25.37
CA ILE A 2 79.33 15.02 -24.52
C ILE A 2 78.19 14.51 -25.41
N ARG A 3 78.12 13.19 -25.64
CA ARG A 3 77.02 12.57 -26.40
C ARG A 3 75.87 12.25 -25.42
N PRO A 4 74.62 12.65 -25.70
CA PRO A 4 73.49 12.22 -24.88
C PRO A 4 73.15 10.77 -25.24
N ARG A 5 73.17 9.86 -24.26
CA ARG A 5 72.62 8.51 -24.43
C ARG A 5 71.11 8.59 -24.19
N LEU A 6 70.33 8.48 -25.26
CA LEU A 6 68.88 8.31 -25.19
C LEU A 6 68.59 6.95 -24.53
N ARG A 7 68.04 6.97 -23.32
CA ARG A 7 67.61 5.76 -22.59
C ARG A 7 66.20 5.41 -23.06
N ILE A 8 66.09 4.53 -24.04
CA ILE A 8 64.81 3.97 -24.47
C ILE A 8 64.28 3.09 -23.32
N PRO A 9 63.07 3.34 -22.78
CA PRO A 9 62.49 2.45 -21.80
C PRO A 9 62.17 1.10 -22.47
N ARG A 10 62.65 0.00 -21.87
CA ARG A 10 62.23 -1.35 -22.26
C ARG A 10 60.71 -1.43 -22.10
N ALA A 11 60.02 -1.82 -23.16
CA ALA A 11 58.60 -2.17 -23.11
C ALA A 11 58.42 -3.27 -22.05
N GLY A 12 57.94 -2.88 -20.87
CA GLY A 12 57.45 -3.83 -19.87
C GLY A 12 56.31 -4.62 -20.50
N SER A 13 56.29 -5.93 -20.26
CA SER A 13 55.24 -6.81 -20.75
C SER A 13 53.88 -6.21 -20.42
N LEU A 14 53.11 -5.86 -21.45
CA LEU A 14 51.70 -5.62 -21.31
C LEU A 14 51.06 -6.96 -20.97
N LEU A 15 51.06 -7.30 -19.67
CA LEU A 15 50.16 -8.30 -19.13
C LEU A 15 48.77 -7.81 -19.50
N ARG A 16 48.20 -8.43 -20.54
CA ARG A 16 46.81 -8.29 -20.96
C ARG A 16 45.98 -8.61 -19.73
N ARG A 17 45.56 -7.57 -18.99
CA ARG A 17 44.55 -7.71 -17.94
C ARG A 17 43.37 -8.37 -18.62
N ARG A 18 43.11 -9.63 -18.27
CA ARG A 18 41.83 -10.26 -18.59
C ARG A 18 40.76 -9.28 -18.10
N PRO A 19 39.72 -8.96 -18.91
CA PRO A 19 38.58 -8.27 -18.34
C PRO A 19 38.15 -9.12 -17.14
N ALA A 20 37.99 -8.48 -15.98
CA ALA A 20 37.35 -9.14 -14.87
C ALA A 20 36.01 -9.63 -15.42
N ILE A 21 35.85 -10.95 -15.56
CA ILE A 21 34.53 -11.53 -15.70
C ILE A 21 33.89 -11.20 -14.36
N GLN A 22 33.16 -10.09 -14.29
CA GLN A 22 32.21 -9.90 -13.21
C GLN A 22 31.33 -11.14 -13.28
N ALA A 23 31.46 -12.01 -12.28
CA ALA A 23 30.48 -13.05 -12.10
C ALA A 23 29.11 -12.37 -12.16
N PRO A 24 28.12 -12.92 -12.89
CA PRO A 24 26.78 -12.37 -12.82
C PRO A 24 26.45 -12.30 -11.33
N LEU A 25 26.14 -11.09 -10.84
CA LEU A 25 25.64 -10.91 -9.49
C LEU A 25 24.51 -11.92 -9.34
N GLN A 26 24.72 -12.93 -8.50
CA GLN A 26 23.71 -13.93 -8.21
C GLN A 26 22.64 -13.22 -7.39
N PHE A 27 21.73 -12.57 -8.08
CA PHE A 27 20.62 -11.84 -7.51
C PHE A 27 19.70 -12.87 -6.86
N HIS A 28 19.82 -13.03 -5.55
CA HIS A 28 18.81 -13.76 -4.77
C HIS A 28 17.72 -12.74 -4.47
N PRO A 29 16.53 -12.84 -5.07
CA PRO A 29 15.45 -11.93 -4.73
C PRO A 29 15.05 -12.18 -3.28
N TYR A 30 15.36 -11.24 -2.40
CA TYR A 30 14.99 -11.31 -0.98
C TYR A 30 13.50 -11.08 -0.78
N HIS A 31 12.91 -10.17 -1.56
CA HIS A 31 11.46 -9.99 -1.59
C HIS A 31 10.85 -10.75 -2.77
N THR A 32 10.06 -11.77 -2.47
CA THR A 32 9.36 -12.62 -3.44
C THR A 32 7.85 -12.47 -3.32
N VAL A 33 7.14 -12.85 -4.38
CA VAL A 33 5.67 -12.77 -4.41
C VAL A 33 5.10 -13.70 -3.34
N PRO A 34 4.29 -13.19 -2.40
CA PRO A 34 3.67 -14.04 -1.39
C PRO A 34 2.62 -14.95 -2.04
N VAL A 35 2.58 -16.21 -1.60
CA VAL A 35 1.59 -17.17 -2.08
C VAL A 35 0.28 -16.97 -1.33
N LEU A 36 -0.74 -16.49 -2.04
CA LEU A 36 -2.10 -16.40 -1.52
C LEU A 36 -2.71 -17.80 -1.48
N GLN A 37 -2.83 -18.38 -0.28
CA GLN A 37 -3.31 -19.76 -0.12
C GLN A 37 -4.73 -19.94 -0.67
N GLN A 38 -5.57 -18.91 -0.55
CA GLN A 38 -6.94 -18.91 -1.03
C GLN A 38 -7.06 -18.87 -2.57
N PHE A 39 -6.05 -18.34 -3.27
CA PHE A 39 -6.04 -18.18 -4.74
C PHE A 39 -4.85 -18.88 -5.40
N ARG A 40 -4.44 -20.04 -4.86
CA ARG A 40 -3.30 -20.81 -5.39
C ARG A 40 -3.48 -21.22 -6.86
N ASN A 41 -4.72 -21.47 -7.28
CA ASN A 41 -5.08 -21.79 -8.66
C ASN A 41 -5.36 -20.50 -9.43
N VAL A 42 -4.35 -19.96 -10.13
CA VAL A 42 -4.46 -18.72 -10.92
C VAL A 42 -5.53 -18.85 -12.02
N GLU A 43 -5.77 -20.07 -12.52
CA GLU A 43 -6.73 -20.38 -13.59
C GLU A 43 -8.19 -20.09 -13.22
N GLU A 44 -8.50 -19.90 -11.94
CA GLU A 44 -9.87 -19.62 -11.46
C GLU A 44 -10.12 -18.12 -11.22
N GLY A 45 -9.07 -17.30 -11.16
CA GLY A 45 -9.18 -15.89 -10.80
C GLY A 45 -9.71 -15.67 -9.38
N VAL A 46 -10.49 -14.58 -9.19
CA VAL A 46 -11.23 -14.31 -7.95
C VAL A 46 -12.72 -14.38 -8.29
N PRO A 47 -13.42 -15.49 -7.99
CA PRO A 47 -14.83 -15.66 -8.31
C PRO A 47 -15.66 -14.47 -7.82
N GLY A 48 -16.47 -13.90 -8.72
CA GLY A 48 -17.31 -12.73 -8.44
C GLY A 48 -16.62 -11.36 -8.55
N LEU A 49 -15.28 -11.30 -8.66
CA LEU A 49 -14.53 -10.02 -8.70
C LEU A 49 -13.60 -9.87 -9.89
N LEU A 50 -12.73 -10.86 -10.15
CA LEU A 50 -11.68 -10.79 -11.18
C LEU A 50 -11.66 -12.06 -12.04
N SER A 51 -11.54 -11.89 -13.35
CA SER A 51 -11.30 -13.01 -14.28
C SER A 51 -9.91 -13.63 -14.04
N PRO A 52 -9.63 -14.84 -14.53
CA PRO A 52 -8.29 -15.44 -14.41
C PRO A 52 -7.18 -14.54 -14.98
N GLU A 53 -7.42 -13.96 -16.15
CA GLU A 53 -6.44 -13.07 -16.78
C GLU A 53 -6.40 -11.66 -16.14
N GLY A 54 -7.51 -11.21 -15.56
CA GLY A 54 -7.59 -10.03 -14.71
C GLY A 54 -6.75 -10.20 -13.45
N PHE A 55 -6.92 -11.33 -12.76
CA PHE A 55 -6.15 -11.69 -11.57
C PHE A 55 -4.67 -11.87 -11.87
N GLN A 56 -4.31 -12.54 -12.97
CA GLN A 56 -2.90 -12.68 -13.39
C GLN A 56 -2.22 -11.32 -13.56
N MET A 57 -2.87 -10.38 -14.26
CA MET A 57 -2.34 -9.03 -14.47
C MET A 57 -2.30 -8.23 -13.16
N ALA A 58 -3.40 -8.25 -12.41
CA ALA A 58 -3.56 -7.44 -11.21
C ALA A 58 -2.67 -7.92 -10.07
N TRP A 59 -2.57 -9.23 -9.84
CA TRP A 59 -1.77 -9.81 -8.78
C TRP A 59 -0.37 -10.17 -9.27
N THR A 60 -0.24 -11.27 -10.00
CA THR A 60 1.04 -11.93 -10.31
C THR A 60 2.01 -11.00 -11.03
N GLU A 61 1.63 -10.46 -12.18
CA GLU A 61 2.53 -9.65 -13.02
C GLU A 61 2.87 -8.31 -12.34
N TYR A 62 1.87 -7.66 -11.75
CA TYR A 62 2.06 -6.36 -11.12
C TYR A 62 2.92 -6.44 -9.86
N ILE A 63 2.64 -7.39 -8.95
CA ILE A 63 3.40 -7.52 -7.70
C ILE A 63 4.84 -7.98 -7.99
N GLU A 64 5.04 -8.86 -8.97
CA GLU A 64 6.37 -9.27 -9.42
C GLU A 64 7.16 -8.06 -9.93
N PHE A 65 6.55 -7.20 -10.76
CA PHE A 65 7.17 -5.96 -11.20
C PHE A 65 7.56 -5.05 -10.03
N VAL A 66 6.65 -4.83 -9.08
CA VAL A 66 6.89 -3.97 -7.90
C VAL A 66 8.02 -4.52 -7.04
N LEU A 67 8.04 -5.81 -6.76
CA LEU A 67 9.07 -6.46 -5.94
C LEU A 67 10.42 -6.50 -6.65
N ASN A 68 10.46 -6.72 -7.96
CA ASN A 68 11.69 -6.62 -8.73
C ASN A 68 12.27 -5.20 -8.69
N LYS A 69 11.43 -4.16 -8.74
CA LYS A 69 11.87 -2.78 -8.55
C LYS A 69 12.35 -2.52 -7.14
N LEU A 70 11.65 -3.04 -6.13
CA LEU A 70 12.06 -2.92 -4.73
C LEU A 70 13.42 -3.57 -4.49
N ASN A 71 13.62 -4.82 -4.91
CA ASN A 71 14.89 -5.54 -4.78
C ASN A 71 16.05 -4.77 -5.44
N ASN A 72 15.83 -4.15 -6.60
CA ASN A 72 16.86 -3.34 -7.26
C ASN A 72 17.22 -2.07 -6.47
N LEU A 73 16.27 -1.48 -5.73
CA LEU A 73 16.50 -0.29 -4.91
C LEU A 73 17.11 -0.62 -3.54
N THR A 74 16.84 -1.82 -3.03
CA THR A 74 17.32 -2.28 -1.72
C THR A 74 18.61 -3.11 -1.81
N ALA A 75 19.02 -3.55 -2.99
CA ALA A 75 20.25 -4.31 -3.20
C ALA A 75 21.47 -3.61 -2.57
N GLN A 76 22.24 -4.34 -1.75
CA GLN A 76 23.43 -3.85 -1.07
C GLN A 76 23.17 -2.70 -0.08
N THR A 77 21.94 -2.61 0.42
CA THR A 77 21.56 -1.66 1.49
C THR A 77 21.08 -2.41 2.73
N GLU A 78 20.93 -1.70 3.84
CA GLU A 78 20.35 -2.27 5.06
C GLU A 78 18.90 -2.76 4.91
N PHE A 79 18.23 -2.41 3.81
CA PHE A 79 16.83 -2.78 3.55
C PHE A 79 16.69 -4.12 2.82
N GLU A 80 17.79 -4.70 2.32
CA GLU A 80 17.78 -5.92 1.52
C GLU A 80 17.13 -7.10 2.25
N GLU A 81 17.40 -7.24 3.55
CA GLU A 81 16.90 -8.34 4.39
C GLU A 81 15.72 -7.93 5.29
N LYS A 82 15.31 -6.65 5.26
CA LYS A 82 14.23 -6.16 6.13
C LYS A 82 12.87 -6.52 5.58
N GLU A 83 11.88 -6.66 6.46
CA GLU A 83 10.52 -6.87 6.00
C GLU A 83 9.98 -5.61 5.31
N VAL A 84 9.14 -5.78 4.28
CA VAL A 84 8.55 -4.68 3.51
C VAL A 84 7.89 -3.64 4.41
N HIS A 85 7.19 -4.08 5.46
CA HIS A 85 6.55 -3.18 6.41
C HIS A 85 7.55 -2.30 7.19
N GLN A 86 8.75 -2.82 7.50
CA GLN A 86 9.81 -2.07 8.18
C GLN A 86 10.44 -1.06 7.23
N ILE A 87 10.68 -1.47 5.98
CA ILE A 87 11.18 -0.59 4.93
C ILE A 87 10.25 0.61 4.76
N VAL A 88 8.93 0.41 4.72
CA VAL A 88 7.93 1.50 4.65
C VAL A 88 8.10 2.48 5.82
N LYS A 89 8.22 1.99 7.06
CA LYS A 89 8.35 2.85 8.25
C LYS A 89 9.64 3.66 8.25
N GLU A 90 10.76 3.04 7.89
CA GLU A 90 12.08 3.67 7.95
C GLU A 90 12.35 4.63 6.78
N THR A 91 11.79 4.35 5.60
CA THR A 91 11.97 5.19 4.40
C THR A 91 10.94 6.32 4.28
N ALA A 92 9.84 6.29 5.05
CA ALA A 92 8.74 7.26 4.94
C ALA A 92 9.17 8.72 5.09
N ARG A 93 10.11 9.01 6.00
CA ARG A 93 10.54 10.39 6.29
C ARG A 93 11.62 10.90 5.33
N GLN A 94 12.39 10.01 4.71
CA GLN A 94 13.59 10.38 3.93
C GLN A 94 13.21 10.71 2.47
N PRO A 95 13.42 11.96 1.99
CA PRO A 95 13.08 12.32 0.61
C PRO A 95 13.89 11.55 -0.43
N SER A 96 15.17 11.27 -0.16
CA SER A 96 16.04 10.49 -1.05
C SER A 96 15.57 9.05 -1.23
N GLN A 97 14.92 8.47 -0.21
CA GLN A 97 14.36 7.11 -0.24
C GLN A 97 12.89 7.08 -0.67
N ALA A 98 12.36 8.19 -1.20
CA ALA A 98 10.98 8.25 -1.64
C ALA A 98 10.59 7.19 -2.69
N PRO A 99 11.45 6.81 -3.66
CA PRO A 99 11.16 5.70 -4.57
C PRO A 99 11.07 4.35 -3.85
N THR A 100 12.01 4.06 -2.95
CA THR A 100 12.04 2.83 -2.14
C THR A 100 10.76 2.72 -1.29
N PHE A 101 10.36 3.82 -0.65
CA PHE A 101 9.09 3.90 0.07
C PHE A 101 7.89 3.57 -0.82
N ASN A 102 7.83 4.13 -2.04
CA ASN A 102 6.70 3.94 -2.94
C ASN A 102 6.54 2.46 -3.33
N TYR A 103 7.62 1.79 -3.74
CA TYR A 103 7.54 0.37 -4.12
C TYR A 103 7.28 -0.53 -2.90
N ALA A 104 7.87 -0.24 -1.75
CA ALA A 104 7.61 -1.00 -0.53
C ALA A 104 6.15 -0.83 -0.06
N SER A 105 5.63 0.41 -0.06
CA SER A 105 4.24 0.68 0.35
C SER A 105 3.25 0.12 -0.67
N MET A 106 3.57 0.17 -1.97
CA MET A 106 2.74 -0.47 -3.00
C MET A 106 2.67 -1.98 -2.78
N ALA A 107 3.81 -2.65 -2.55
CA ALA A 107 3.84 -4.09 -2.28
C ALA A 107 3.01 -4.45 -1.04
N TYR A 108 3.16 -3.69 0.05
CA TYR A 108 2.38 -3.91 1.27
C TYR A 108 0.88 -3.70 1.06
N ASN A 109 0.50 -2.55 0.48
CA ASN A 109 -0.91 -2.19 0.30
C ASN A 109 -1.63 -3.15 -0.64
N HIS A 110 -0.95 -3.55 -1.71
CA HIS A 110 -1.48 -4.48 -2.71
C HIS A 110 -1.64 -5.88 -2.14
N ASN A 111 -0.63 -6.38 -1.43
CA ASN A 111 -0.74 -7.66 -0.70
C ASN A 111 -1.89 -7.63 0.31
N PHE A 112 -1.99 -6.56 1.09
CA PHE A 112 -3.06 -6.41 2.08
C PHE A 112 -4.46 -6.39 1.43
N PHE A 113 -4.63 -5.79 0.24
CA PHE A 113 -5.89 -5.84 -0.49
C PHE A 113 -6.28 -7.29 -0.82
N PHE A 114 -5.41 -8.06 -1.50
CA PHE A 114 -5.72 -9.43 -1.91
C PHE A 114 -5.83 -10.42 -0.73
N GLU A 115 -5.07 -10.21 0.33
CA GLU A 115 -5.17 -11.04 1.54
C GLU A 115 -6.51 -10.91 2.27
N ASN A 116 -7.23 -9.79 2.10
CA ASN A 116 -8.55 -9.57 2.69
C ASN A 116 -9.71 -10.03 1.79
N LEU A 117 -9.41 -10.61 0.64
CA LEU A 117 -10.43 -11.21 -0.23
C LEU A 117 -10.67 -12.66 0.19
N ALA A 118 -11.95 -12.99 0.34
CA ALA A 118 -12.41 -14.35 0.53
C ALA A 118 -12.54 -15.06 -0.82
N ARG A 119 -12.26 -16.37 -0.82
CA ARG A 119 -12.71 -17.23 -1.90
C ARG A 119 -14.18 -17.53 -1.70
N LEU A 120 -15.03 -16.91 -2.50
CA LEU A 120 -16.47 -17.19 -2.46
C LEU A 120 -16.73 -18.64 -2.85
N GLN A 121 -17.62 -19.29 -2.10
CA GLN A 121 -18.06 -20.66 -2.39
C GLN A 121 -19.39 -20.62 -3.14
N PRO A 122 -19.64 -21.57 -4.06
CA PRO A 122 -20.95 -21.72 -4.68
C PRO A 122 -22.00 -21.94 -3.59
N ALA A 123 -23.17 -21.32 -3.74
CA ALA A 123 -24.30 -21.58 -2.86
C ALA A 123 -24.63 -23.08 -2.85
N GLU A 124 -24.63 -23.71 -1.68
CA GLU A 124 -25.16 -25.07 -1.52
C GLU A 124 -26.62 -25.10 -1.98
N GLU A 125 -27.04 -26.19 -2.63
CA GLU A 125 -28.40 -26.39 -3.13
C GLU A 125 -29.43 -26.10 -2.02
N GLY A 126 -30.22 -25.02 -2.17
CA GLY A 126 -31.35 -24.70 -1.28
C GLY A 126 -31.31 -23.36 -0.55
N ARG A 127 -30.30 -22.50 -0.74
CA ARG A 127 -30.32 -21.10 -0.24
C ARG A 127 -30.82 -20.12 -1.32
N PRO A 128 -31.54 -19.03 -0.97
CA PRO A 128 -31.94 -18.03 -1.95
C PRO A 128 -30.69 -17.42 -2.56
N VAL A 129 -30.57 -17.56 -3.87
CA VAL A 129 -29.44 -17.07 -4.66
C VAL A 129 -29.66 -15.59 -4.92
N GLU A 130 -28.81 -14.71 -4.38
CA GLU A 130 -28.63 -13.38 -4.95
C GLU A 130 -27.79 -13.50 -6.24
N GLU A 131 -27.97 -12.56 -7.17
CA GLU A 131 -27.69 -12.58 -8.64
C GLU A 131 -26.42 -13.29 -9.15
N VAL A 132 -25.43 -13.59 -8.31
CA VAL A 132 -24.12 -14.15 -8.69
C VAL A 132 -23.94 -15.63 -8.26
N GLY A 133 -24.87 -16.24 -7.50
CA GLY A 133 -24.73 -17.66 -7.11
C GLY A 133 -23.65 -17.95 -6.07
N LEU A 134 -22.99 -16.92 -5.55
CA LEU A 134 -21.86 -16.98 -4.63
C LEU A 134 -22.26 -16.28 -3.32
N LEU A 135 -22.04 -16.94 -2.17
CA LEU A 135 -22.42 -16.38 -0.87
C LEU A 135 -21.26 -15.61 -0.24
N PRO A 136 -21.46 -14.34 0.16
CA PRO A 136 -20.46 -13.59 0.89
C PRO A 136 -20.16 -14.26 2.25
N VAL A 137 -18.94 -14.09 2.75
CA VAL A 137 -18.57 -14.60 4.07
C VAL A 137 -19.41 -13.88 5.12
N ALA A 138 -20.11 -14.65 5.97
CA ALA A 138 -20.92 -14.05 7.03
C ALA A 138 -20.04 -13.24 7.99
N MET A 139 -20.44 -12.00 8.24
CA MET A 139 -19.71 -11.11 9.17
C MET A 139 -19.81 -11.63 10.61
N PRO A 140 -18.69 -11.82 11.33
CA PRO A 140 -18.72 -12.21 12.74
C PRO A 140 -19.49 -11.20 13.60
N ALA A 141 -20.22 -11.69 14.61
CA ALA A 141 -21.10 -10.85 15.43
C ALA A 141 -20.36 -9.72 16.16
N LYS A 142 -19.10 -9.94 16.55
CA LYS A 142 -18.32 -8.96 17.29
C LYS A 142 -17.94 -7.76 16.43
N ILE A 143 -17.31 -7.98 15.28
CA ILE A 143 -16.99 -6.90 14.33
C ILE A 143 -18.25 -6.19 13.83
N LYS A 144 -19.36 -6.94 13.64
CA LYS A 144 -20.65 -6.36 13.27
C LYS A 144 -21.14 -5.35 14.32
N ASN A 145 -21.18 -5.74 15.59
CA ASN A 145 -21.59 -4.86 16.68
C ASN A 145 -20.68 -3.62 16.78
N ASP A 146 -19.38 -3.83 16.66
CA ASP A 146 -18.35 -2.79 16.69
C ASP A 146 -18.54 -1.75 15.55
N ILE A 147 -18.89 -2.21 14.35
CA ILE A 147 -19.23 -1.37 13.19
C ILE A 147 -20.56 -0.64 13.42
N GLU A 148 -21.61 -1.32 13.86
CA GLU A 148 -22.93 -0.74 14.12
C GLU A 148 -22.87 0.34 15.21
N LEU A 149 -22.03 0.16 16.23
CA LEU A 149 -21.80 1.16 17.27
C LEU A 149 -21.14 2.46 16.74
N LYS A 150 -20.46 2.44 15.59
CA LYS A 150 -19.75 3.60 15.03
C LYS A 150 -20.41 4.20 13.79
N PHE A 151 -20.80 3.36 12.85
CA PHE A 151 -21.41 3.78 11.59
C PHE A 151 -22.95 3.72 11.64
N GLY A 152 -23.54 3.24 12.75
CA GLY A 152 -24.97 3.02 12.90
C GLY A 152 -25.45 1.73 12.24
N SER A 153 -24.93 1.41 11.05
CA SER A 153 -25.20 0.15 10.36
C SER A 153 -24.04 -0.29 9.46
N VAL A 154 -23.96 -1.59 9.17
CA VAL A 154 -23.01 -2.15 8.19
C VAL A 154 -23.26 -1.56 6.79
N GLU A 155 -24.52 -1.31 6.43
CA GLU A 155 -24.87 -0.69 5.14
C GLU A 155 -24.37 0.76 5.04
N THR A 156 -24.35 1.49 6.16
CA THR A 156 -23.79 2.85 6.17
C THR A 156 -22.28 2.81 5.93
N LEU A 157 -21.57 1.87 6.58
CA LEU A 157 -20.14 1.66 6.31
C LEU A 157 -19.89 1.29 4.84
N ARG A 158 -20.67 0.35 4.29
CA ARG A 158 -20.60 -0.05 2.88
C ARG A 158 -20.70 1.15 1.96
N ARG A 159 -21.77 1.94 2.12
CA ARG A 159 -22.03 3.13 1.33
C ARG A 159 -20.92 4.16 1.46
N GLU A 160 -20.44 4.44 2.67
CA GLU A 160 -19.38 5.42 2.89
C GLU A 160 -18.05 4.98 2.27
N MET A 161 -17.66 3.72 2.40
CA MET A 161 -16.43 3.19 1.79
C MET A 161 -16.50 3.21 0.27
N ILE A 162 -17.60 2.71 -0.32
CA ILE A 162 -17.80 2.71 -1.77
C ILE A 162 -17.86 4.15 -2.30
N ALA A 163 -18.62 5.04 -1.66
CA ALA A 163 -18.70 6.44 -2.09
C ALA A 163 -17.35 7.16 -2.01
N THR A 164 -16.58 6.92 -0.94
CA THR A 164 -15.22 7.49 -0.81
C THR A 164 -14.30 6.96 -1.90
N ALA A 165 -14.29 5.65 -2.14
CA ALA A 165 -13.45 5.03 -3.16
C ALA A 165 -13.85 5.49 -4.58
N ASP A 166 -15.15 5.62 -4.86
CA ASP A 166 -15.68 6.08 -6.15
C ASP A 166 -15.31 7.56 -6.39
N ALA A 167 -15.53 8.41 -5.38
CA ALA A 167 -15.21 9.85 -5.42
C ALA A 167 -13.71 10.15 -5.49
N MET A 168 -12.84 9.23 -5.05
CA MET A 168 -11.40 9.38 -5.23
C MET A 168 -11.03 9.39 -6.71
N PHE A 169 -10.75 10.59 -7.22
CA PHE A 169 -10.26 10.79 -8.57
C PHE A 169 -8.76 10.48 -8.63
N GLY A 170 -8.44 9.22 -8.92
CA GLY A 170 -7.07 8.74 -9.06
C GLY A 170 -6.85 7.37 -8.41
N PRO A 171 -5.71 6.73 -8.70
CA PRO A 171 -5.33 5.48 -8.07
C PRO A 171 -4.93 5.70 -6.61
N GLY A 172 -5.31 4.74 -5.76
CA GLY A 172 -5.04 4.77 -4.34
C GLY A 172 -5.71 3.60 -3.63
N TYR A 173 -5.91 3.79 -2.34
CA TYR A 173 -6.47 2.79 -1.43
C TYR A 173 -7.42 3.46 -0.45
N VAL A 174 -8.52 2.78 -0.10
CA VAL A 174 -9.42 3.18 0.99
C VAL A 174 -9.36 2.13 2.08
N TRP A 175 -9.08 2.57 3.28
CA TRP A 175 -8.82 1.72 4.43
C TRP A 175 -9.92 1.85 5.48
N LEU A 176 -10.30 0.74 6.09
CA LEU A 176 -10.93 0.74 7.41
C LEU A 176 -9.83 0.57 8.44
N VAL A 177 -9.67 1.55 9.33
CA VAL A 177 -8.63 1.54 10.35
C VAL A 177 -9.22 1.62 11.75
N LYS A 178 -8.57 0.95 12.71
CA LYS A 178 -8.88 1.03 14.14
C LYS A 178 -7.70 1.66 14.88
N PRO A 179 -7.87 2.83 15.52
CA PRO A 179 -6.85 3.39 16.39
C PRO A 179 -6.59 2.48 17.60
N VAL A 180 -5.34 2.34 18.03
CA VAL A 180 -4.98 1.47 19.18
C VAL A 180 -5.54 2.02 20.49
N ARG A 181 -5.54 3.36 20.66
CA ARG A 181 -6.02 4.02 21.89
C ARG A 181 -7.54 4.25 21.91
N SER A 182 -8.23 3.98 20.81
CA SER A 182 -9.66 4.27 20.68
C SER A 182 -10.33 3.19 19.85
N SER A 183 -11.41 2.60 20.36
CA SER A 183 -12.23 1.64 19.61
C SER A 183 -13.06 2.27 18.47
N ALA A 184 -12.78 3.53 18.09
CA ALA A 184 -13.49 4.20 17.02
C ALA A 184 -12.87 3.89 15.65
N PHE A 185 -13.53 3.00 14.90
CA PHE A 185 -13.24 2.75 13.49
C PHE A 185 -13.31 4.04 12.68
N ARG A 186 -12.44 4.16 11.67
CA ARG A 186 -12.40 5.29 10.75
C ARG A 186 -12.11 4.81 9.34
N ILE A 187 -12.67 5.50 8.37
CA ILE A 187 -12.32 5.36 6.96
C ILE A 187 -11.16 6.31 6.67
N LEU A 188 -10.11 5.80 6.02
CA LEU A 188 -8.93 6.57 5.66
C LEU A 188 -8.63 6.36 4.17
N PRO A 189 -8.77 7.37 3.31
CA PRO A 189 -8.25 7.31 1.94
C PRO A 189 -6.74 7.60 1.93
N THR A 190 -6.01 6.93 1.05
CA THR A 190 -4.60 7.20 0.73
C THR A 190 -4.39 7.15 -0.78
N TYR A 191 -3.84 8.20 -1.36
CA TYR A 191 -3.56 8.29 -2.79
C TYR A 191 -2.24 7.59 -3.14
N LEU A 192 -2.17 7.05 -4.36
CA LEU A 192 -0.96 6.44 -4.93
C LEU A 192 -0.40 5.32 -4.02
N ALA A 193 0.81 5.53 -3.50
CA ALA A 193 1.52 4.61 -2.61
C ALA A 193 1.48 5.08 -1.15
N GLY A 194 0.46 5.85 -0.76
CA GLY A 194 0.30 6.32 0.60
C GLY A 194 0.06 5.17 1.57
N THR A 195 0.49 5.33 2.82
CA THR A 195 0.37 4.27 3.85
C THR A 195 -0.60 4.64 4.96
N PRO A 196 -1.39 3.68 5.48
CA PRO A 196 -2.23 3.92 6.66
C PRO A 196 -1.41 4.05 7.94
N PHE A 197 -0.17 3.55 7.97
CA PHE A 197 0.65 3.52 9.18
C PHE A 197 0.92 4.92 9.76
N THR A 198 0.92 5.01 11.08
CA THR A 198 1.25 6.25 11.79
C THR A 198 2.72 6.62 11.69
N ALA A 199 3.63 5.65 11.74
CA ALA A 199 5.05 5.88 11.48
C ALA A 199 5.28 6.45 10.07
N GLY A 200 4.42 6.08 9.12
CA GLY A 200 4.41 6.59 7.75
C GLY A 200 3.59 7.86 7.52
N HIS A 201 3.20 8.61 8.56
CA HIS A 201 2.32 9.79 8.40
C HIS A 201 2.86 10.85 7.43
N TRP A 202 4.19 10.99 7.32
CA TRP A 202 4.88 11.83 6.32
C TRP A 202 4.46 11.53 4.88
N ARG A 203 4.04 10.28 4.63
CA ARG A 203 3.65 9.74 3.33
C ARG A 203 2.30 9.04 3.41
N ARG A 204 1.39 9.56 4.23
CA ARG A 204 0.00 9.09 4.29
C ARG A 204 -0.76 9.43 3.00
N GLN A 205 -0.47 10.59 2.40
CA GLN A 205 -1.07 11.05 1.14
C GLN A 205 -2.61 10.97 1.17
N GLY A 206 -3.26 11.53 2.21
CA GLY A 206 -4.70 11.36 2.41
C GLY A 206 -5.62 12.33 1.66
N LEU A 207 -5.05 13.36 1.01
CA LEU A 207 -5.79 14.37 0.26
C LEU A 207 -5.03 14.70 -1.03
N ASP A 208 -5.76 14.96 -2.11
CA ASP A 208 -5.19 15.48 -3.35
C ASP A 208 -5.09 17.01 -3.30
N MET A 209 -3.87 17.53 -3.21
CA MET A 209 -3.60 18.97 -3.12
C MET A 209 -3.86 19.72 -4.44
N ASN A 210 -4.05 19.03 -5.58
CA ASN A 210 -4.41 19.70 -6.84
C ASN A 210 -5.83 20.25 -6.82
N VAL A 211 -6.71 19.64 -6.03
CA VAL A 211 -8.13 20.05 -5.88
C VAL A 211 -8.37 20.74 -4.54
N HIS A 212 -7.62 20.36 -3.50
CA HIS A 212 -7.73 20.94 -2.16
C HIS A 212 -6.70 22.06 -2.00
N GLY A 213 -7.09 23.27 -2.41
CA GLY A 213 -6.27 24.48 -2.38
C GLY A 213 -6.75 25.54 -1.37
N PHE A 214 -5.90 26.55 -1.15
CA PHE A 214 -6.22 27.75 -0.38
C PHE A 214 -7.44 28.47 -1.04
N GLY A 215 -8.59 28.50 -0.38
CA GLY A 215 -9.65 29.48 -0.67
C GLY A 215 -10.80 29.09 -1.63
N ALA A 216 -11.17 27.81 -1.78
CA ALA A 216 -12.37 27.45 -2.55
C ALA A 216 -13.53 27.00 -1.65
N ALA A 217 -14.12 27.94 -0.91
CA ALA A 217 -15.48 27.80 -0.43
C ALA A 217 -16.31 28.98 -0.97
N PRO A 218 -17.38 28.74 -1.73
CA PRO A 218 -18.44 29.73 -1.90
C PRO A 218 -18.99 30.06 -0.51
N GLN A 219 -19.17 31.36 -0.25
CA GLN A 219 -19.79 31.95 0.95
C GLN A 219 -20.67 30.98 1.77
N GLY A 220 -20.21 30.57 2.95
CA GLY A 220 -21.06 29.98 4.00
C GLY A 220 -20.66 28.62 4.57
N TYR A 221 -19.66 27.92 4.01
CA TYR A 221 -19.15 26.67 4.57
C TYR A 221 -17.76 26.85 5.20
N SER A 222 -17.54 26.16 6.33
CA SER A 222 -16.33 26.19 7.16
C SER A 222 -15.05 26.13 6.31
N VAL A 223 -14.07 26.96 6.66
CA VAL A 223 -12.75 27.01 6.01
C VAL A 223 -12.05 25.67 6.23
N ASP A 224 -12.16 24.74 5.27
CA ASP A 224 -11.30 23.56 5.22
C ASP A 224 -9.90 24.02 4.81
N ASP A 225 -9.15 24.51 5.79
CA ASP A 225 -7.79 25.02 5.62
C ASP A 225 -6.77 23.88 5.48
N SER A 226 -7.06 23.00 4.51
CA SER A 226 -6.24 21.86 4.11
C SER A 226 -4.81 22.29 3.77
N ALA A 227 -4.64 23.50 3.25
CA ALA A 227 -3.35 24.09 2.92
C ALA A 227 -2.57 24.56 4.18
N LEU A 228 -3.18 25.25 5.15
CA LEU A 228 -2.50 25.49 6.44
C LEU A 228 -2.23 24.18 7.19
N GLN A 229 -3.14 23.20 7.14
CA GLN A 229 -2.86 21.88 7.71
C GLN A 229 -1.71 21.16 7.00
N TYR A 230 -1.54 21.35 5.69
CA TYR A 230 -0.41 20.81 4.93
C TYR A 230 0.90 21.49 5.37
N VAL A 231 0.92 22.83 5.42
CA VAL A 231 2.09 23.60 5.86
C VAL A 231 2.45 23.23 7.30
N ASN A 232 1.50 23.21 8.23
CA ASN A 232 1.75 22.82 9.63
C ASN A 232 2.30 21.39 9.75
N ARG A 233 1.84 20.45 8.91
CA ARG A 233 2.36 19.07 8.86
C ARG A 233 3.78 18.98 8.26
N GLN A 234 4.18 19.93 7.42
CA GLN A 234 5.53 20.02 6.85
C GLN A 234 6.49 20.91 7.66
N GLN A 235 5.98 21.87 8.43
CA GLN A 235 6.78 22.81 9.22
C GLN A 235 7.53 22.12 10.36
N VAL A 236 7.06 20.95 10.82
CA VAL A 236 7.83 20.02 11.68
C VAL A 236 9.11 19.47 10.99
N GLY A 237 9.27 19.67 9.69
CA GLY A 237 10.49 19.41 8.92
C GLY A 237 11.23 20.66 8.41
N ALA A 238 10.65 21.86 8.55
CA ALA A 238 11.21 23.10 8.03
C ALA A 238 11.23 24.19 9.13
N GLY A 239 12.25 24.11 9.99
CA GLY A 239 12.76 25.26 10.74
C GLY A 239 12.05 25.61 12.05
N ASN A 240 12.54 25.05 13.17
CA ASN A 240 12.97 25.85 14.31
C ASN A 240 13.99 25.06 15.15
N SER A 241 15.12 25.69 15.45
CA SER A 241 16.40 25.07 15.81
C SER A 241 16.48 24.37 17.18
N ASP A 242 15.36 24.05 17.83
CA ASP A 242 15.35 23.28 19.09
C ASP A 242 14.20 22.25 19.21
N VAL A 243 13.32 22.12 18.21
CA VAL A 243 12.18 21.17 18.23
C VAL A 243 12.29 20.11 17.12
N GLY A 244 13.38 20.14 16.36
CA GLY A 244 13.56 19.38 15.12
C GLY A 244 14.81 18.51 15.09
N ARG A 245 15.22 17.91 16.22
CA ARG A 245 16.15 16.77 16.11
C ARG A 245 15.43 15.68 15.30
N PHE A 246 16.01 15.31 14.16
CA PHE A 246 15.56 14.19 13.34
C PHE A 246 15.75 12.89 14.12
N ASP A 247 14.86 12.65 15.08
CA ASP A 247 14.78 11.36 15.74
C ASP A 247 13.90 10.46 14.88
N ASN A 248 14.54 9.48 14.23
CA ASN A 248 13.86 8.43 13.46
C ASN A 248 13.03 7.50 14.36
N ARG A 249 13.15 7.63 15.69
CA ARG A 249 12.48 6.78 16.69
C ARG A 249 11.27 7.46 17.34
N ALA A 250 11.08 8.77 17.13
CA ALA A 250 10.00 9.52 17.75
C ALA A 250 8.81 9.66 16.78
N ASN A 251 7.70 8.97 17.09
CA ASN A 251 6.40 9.30 16.53
C ASN A 251 6.04 10.75 16.89
N ALA A 252 5.34 11.47 16.00
CA ALA A 252 4.88 12.82 16.29
C ALA A 252 4.10 12.84 17.63
N PRO A 253 4.29 13.85 18.50
CA PRO A 253 3.58 13.92 19.78
C PRO A 253 2.07 13.82 19.54
N GLY A 254 1.42 12.81 20.13
CA GLY A 254 -0.02 12.56 19.95
C GLY A 254 -0.42 11.61 18.80
N ALA A 255 0.54 11.07 18.03
CA ALA A 255 0.24 10.05 17.02
C ALA A 255 -0.33 8.78 17.68
N THR A 256 -1.62 8.56 17.51
CA THR A 256 -2.27 7.31 17.93
C THR A 256 -2.04 6.28 16.84
N GLU A 257 -1.33 5.19 17.16
CA GLU A 257 -1.15 4.07 16.24
C GLU A 257 -2.48 3.60 15.67
N VAL A 258 -2.49 3.24 14.39
CA VAL A 258 -3.68 2.76 13.69
C VAL A 258 -3.38 1.39 13.12
N ILE A 259 -4.34 0.49 13.28
CA ILE A 259 -4.30 -0.86 12.76
C ILE A 259 -5.18 -0.88 11.51
N PRO A 260 -4.64 -1.15 10.32
CA PRO A 260 -5.46 -1.37 9.12
C PRO A 260 -6.20 -2.71 9.26
N LEU A 261 -7.50 -2.70 8.97
CA LEU A 261 -8.37 -3.86 9.10
C LEU A 261 -8.88 -4.35 7.75
N LEU A 262 -9.22 -3.42 6.86
CA LEU A 262 -9.73 -3.69 5.53
C LEU A 262 -9.16 -2.66 4.55
N CYS A 263 -8.97 -3.06 3.31
CA CYS A 263 -8.48 -2.20 2.24
C CYS A 263 -9.20 -2.53 0.93
N VAL A 264 -9.53 -1.50 0.15
CA VAL A 264 -9.91 -1.62 -1.26
C VAL A 264 -8.91 -0.85 -2.12
N SER A 265 -8.47 -1.46 -3.22
CA SER A 265 -7.61 -0.81 -4.21
C SER A 265 -8.47 -0.09 -5.26
N THR A 266 -8.15 1.17 -5.55
CA THR A 266 -8.75 1.91 -6.67
C THR A 266 -7.81 2.02 -7.87
N TRP A 267 -6.77 1.20 -7.91
CA TRP A 267 -5.82 1.17 -9.02
C TRP A 267 -6.42 0.54 -10.27
N GLN A 268 -6.20 1.18 -11.41
CA GLN A 268 -6.77 0.74 -12.69
C GLN A 268 -6.27 -0.64 -13.12
N HIS A 269 -5.02 -1.01 -12.81
CA HIS A 269 -4.51 -2.36 -13.15
C HIS A 269 -5.25 -3.49 -12.41
N VAL A 270 -6.06 -3.17 -11.40
CA VAL A 270 -6.88 -4.17 -10.70
C VAL A 270 -8.21 -4.38 -11.42
N TYR A 271 -8.95 -3.30 -11.73
CA TYR A 271 -10.35 -3.43 -12.18
C TYR A 271 -10.55 -3.14 -13.68
N LEU A 272 -9.66 -2.41 -14.34
CA LEU A 272 -9.90 -1.85 -15.67
C LEU A 272 -10.13 -2.94 -16.73
N ARG A 273 -9.46 -4.08 -16.60
CA ARG A 273 -9.59 -5.20 -17.55
C ARG A 273 -10.96 -5.85 -17.51
N ASP A 274 -11.49 -6.10 -16.31
CA ASP A 274 -12.74 -6.85 -16.12
C ASP A 274 -13.97 -5.94 -16.15
N TRP A 275 -13.84 -4.72 -15.64
CA TRP A 275 -14.96 -3.80 -15.44
C TRP A 275 -14.96 -2.62 -16.43
N GLY A 276 -13.87 -2.42 -17.18
CA GLY A 276 -13.74 -1.32 -18.12
C GLY A 276 -13.60 0.06 -17.47
N VAL A 277 -13.64 1.11 -18.28
CA VAL A 277 -13.33 2.49 -17.85
C VAL A 277 -14.41 3.07 -16.91
N ALA A 278 -15.68 2.77 -17.17
CA ALA A 278 -16.81 3.27 -16.40
C ALA A 278 -17.24 2.32 -15.26
N GLY A 279 -16.63 1.13 -15.17
CA GLY A 279 -17.07 0.06 -14.27
C GLY A 279 -16.56 0.13 -12.83
N LYS A 280 -15.90 1.23 -12.45
CA LYS A 280 -15.27 1.36 -11.11
C LYS A 280 -16.27 1.16 -9.99
N ARG A 281 -17.48 1.73 -10.11
CA ARG A 281 -18.53 1.57 -9.10
C ARG A 281 -18.97 0.11 -8.96
N GLN A 282 -19.23 -0.58 -10.06
CA GLN A 282 -19.66 -1.98 -10.06
C GLN A 282 -18.57 -2.90 -9.48
N TYR A 283 -17.30 -2.63 -9.80
CA TYR A 283 -16.16 -3.29 -9.17
C TYR A 283 -16.15 -3.12 -7.65
N LEU A 284 -16.42 -1.91 -7.13
CA LEU A 284 -16.45 -1.65 -5.69
C LEU A 284 -17.62 -2.35 -4.99
N GLU A 285 -18.77 -2.45 -5.65
CA GLU A 285 -19.93 -3.19 -5.14
C GLU A 285 -19.60 -4.69 -5.08
N ALA A 286 -19.02 -5.26 -6.14
CA ALA A 286 -18.59 -6.67 -6.17
C ALA A 286 -17.45 -6.96 -5.18
N TRP A 287 -16.53 -6.02 -4.97
CA TRP A 287 -15.46 -6.13 -3.99
C TRP A 287 -16.02 -6.32 -2.58
N TRP A 288 -17.09 -5.58 -2.23
CA TRP A 288 -17.71 -5.66 -0.91
C TRP A 288 -18.21 -7.07 -0.59
N ASP A 289 -18.74 -7.77 -1.58
CA ASP A 289 -19.28 -9.11 -1.42
C ASP A 289 -18.16 -10.16 -1.27
N CYS A 290 -16.96 -9.86 -1.77
CA CYS A 290 -15.77 -10.71 -1.68
C CYS A 290 -14.92 -10.49 -0.42
N ILE A 291 -15.37 -9.71 0.57
CA ILE A 291 -14.58 -9.43 1.79
C ILE A 291 -14.49 -10.66 2.70
N ASP A 292 -13.29 -11.00 3.16
CA ASP A 292 -13.07 -11.95 4.25
C ASP A 292 -13.26 -11.29 5.62
N TRP A 293 -14.50 -11.28 6.10
CA TRP A 293 -14.84 -10.71 7.40
C TRP A 293 -14.23 -11.45 8.60
N ASN A 294 -13.83 -12.72 8.45
CA ASN A 294 -13.15 -13.45 9.51
C ASN A 294 -11.72 -12.91 9.70
N LYS A 295 -11.04 -12.63 8.59
CA LYS A 295 -9.72 -11.98 8.61
C LYS A 295 -9.83 -10.58 9.25
N VAL A 296 -10.81 -9.77 8.84
CA VAL A 296 -11.05 -8.43 9.41
C VAL A 296 -11.29 -8.50 10.92
N ASP A 297 -12.13 -9.44 11.38
CA ASP A 297 -12.40 -9.63 12.81
C ASP A 297 -11.11 -10.06 13.55
N SER A 298 -10.32 -10.97 12.99
CA SER A 298 -9.05 -11.41 13.58
C SER A 298 -8.06 -10.25 13.77
N LEU A 299 -7.93 -9.38 12.76
CA LEU A 299 -7.07 -8.18 12.83
C LEU A 299 -7.58 -7.18 13.86
N SER A 300 -8.89 -7.10 14.07
CA SER A 300 -9.49 -6.19 15.05
C SER A 300 -9.18 -6.58 16.51
N HIS A 301 -8.91 -7.87 16.76
CA HIS A 301 -8.62 -8.43 18.10
C HIS A 301 -7.13 -8.59 18.38
N GLN A 302 -6.28 -8.49 17.35
CA GLN A 302 -4.85 -8.43 17.57
C GLN A 302 -4.53 -7.13 18.33
N ASN A 303 -4.42 -7.24 19.66
CA ASN A 303 -3.80 -6.23 20.51
C ASN A 303 -2.32 -6.22 20.16
N VAL A 304 -1.94 -5.52 19.09
CA VAL A 304 -0.55 -5.54 18.65
C VAL A 304 0.28 -4.67 19.59
N SER A 305 0.86 -5.31 20.60
CA SER A 305 2.17 -4.91 21.09
C SER A 305 3.16 -5.21 19.97
N PHE A 306 3.41 -4.24 19.10
CA PHE A 306 4.48 -4.33 18.10
C PHE A 306 5.81 -4.38 18.87
N LYS A 307 6.35 -5.58 19.08
CA LYS A 307 7.75 -5.75 19.49
C LYS A 307 8.61 -5.93 18.26
#